data_AF-A0A819ZD05-F1
#
_entry.id   AF-A0A819ZD05-F1
#
_cell.length_a   1.000
_cell.length_b   1.000
_cell.length_c   1.000
_cell.angle_alpha   90.00
_cell.angle_beta   90.00
_cell.angle_gamma   90.00
#
_symmetry.space_group_name_H-M   'P 1'
#
loop_
_entity.id
_entity.type
_entity.pdbx_description
1 polymer ?
#
loop_
_entity_poly.entity_id
_entity_poly.type
_entity_poly.pdbx_seq_one_letter_code
_entity_poly.pdbx_strand_id
1 'polypeptide(L)'
;MGKDALSIRTAQRWFNEFKNGNFELDDLPHTGRPLEVDTDLLKELIEEDPRLTTRCLAERLGCSHITVETHLHELGKTWKYGVWIPHELSPLQMQYRVDACMELLTSHRNYQWLRNLITGDEKWVLYINYQRRRQWLSAGQAGVPTPKTDLHPKKVMLSVWWGVKGIIYWEILPDGCNITADLYCQQLDRVAEKLKGKQDRIYFLHDNARPHVAKSTRQKLLELGWITVPHPPYS
;
A
#
# COMPACT_ATOMS: atom_id res chain seq x y z
N MET A 1 61.44 -30.98 -12.34
CA MET A 1 60.16 -30.64 -11.67
C MET A 1 59.03 -31.33 -12.42
N GLY A 2 57.96 -31.74 -11.73
CA GLY A 2 56.78 -32.37 -12.36
C GLY A 2 56.10 -31.41 -13.34
N LYS A 3 55.34 -31.95 -14.30
CA LYS A 3 54.68 -31.16 -15.36
C LYS A 3 53.72 -30.08 -14.84
N ASP A 4 53.25 -30.21 -13.60
CA ASP A 4 52.30 -29.29 -12.96
C ASP A 4 52.94 -28.41 -11.87
N ALA A 5 54.27 -28.33 -11.82
CA ALA A 5 54.97 -27.50 -10.84
C ALA A 5 54.93 -26.01 -11.24
N LEU A 6 54.78 -25.12 -10.25
CA LEU A 6 54.84 -23.68 -10.44
C LEU A 6 56.17 -23.24 -11.08
N SER A 7 56.11 -22.21 -11.92
CA SER A 7 57.32 -21.65 -12.52
C SER A 7 58.24 -21.06 -11.46
N ILE A 8 59.56 -21.14 -11.67
CA ILE A 8 60.57 -20.53 -10.78
C ILE A 8 60.30 -19.04 -10.57
N ARG A 9 59.83 -18.33 -11.60
CA ARG A 9 59.47 -16.90 -11.51
C ARG A 9 58.29 -16.66 -10.56
N THR A 10 57.28 -17.52 -10.60
CA THR A 10 56.12 -17.44 -9.70
C THR A 10 56.55 -17.71 -8.26
N ALA A 11 57.40 -18.71 -8.03
CA ALA A 11 57.92 -19.03 -6.70
C ALA A 11 58.78 -17.88 -6.12
N GLN A 12 59.62 -17.26 -6.94
CA GLN A 12 60.42 -16.09 -6.52
C GLN A 12 59.57 -14.87 -6.20
N ARG A 13 58.49 -14.63 -6.97
CA ARG A 13 57.53 -13.54 -6.70
C ARG A 13 56.86 -13.74 -5.33
N TRP A 14 56.30 -14.92 -5.09
CA TRP A 14 55.66 -15.25 -3.80
C TRP A 14 56.63 -15.19 -2.63
N PHE A 15 57.87 -15.67 -2.81
CA PHE A 15 58.90 -15.57 -1.76
C PHE A 15 59.19 -14.11 -1.38
N ASN A 16 59.21 -13.19 -2.34
CA ASN A 16 59.38 -11.76 -2.07
C ASN A 16 58.16 -11.15 -1.37
N GLU A 17 56.93 -11.51 -1.76
CA GLU A 17 55.70 -11.09 -1.06
C GLU A 17 55.73 -11.52 0.42
N PHE A 18 56.06 -12.79 0.70
CA PHE A 18 56.18 -13.29 2.08
C PHE A 18 57.30 -12.61 2.86
N LYS A 19 58.44 -12.33 2.24
CA LYS A 19 59.54 -11.60 2.87
C LYS A 19 59.17 -10.17 3.24
N ASN A 20 58.26 -9.56 2.47
CA ASN A 20 57.72 -8.23 2.74
C ASN A 20 56.53 -8.24 3.72
N GLY A 21 56.22 -9.40 4.31
CA GLY A 21 55.16 -9.55 5.32
C GLY A 21 53.75 -9.71 4.75
N ASN A 22 53.60 -9.86 3.43
CA ASN A 22 52.32 -10.16 2.79
C ASN A 22 52.12 -11.67 2.72
N PHE A 23 51.26 -12.21 3.59
CA PHE A 23 50.90 -13.63 3.64
C PHE A 23 49.49 -13.91 3.08
N GLU A 24 48.89 -12.92 2.41
CA GLU A 24 47.60 -13.09 1.74
C GLU A 24 47.78 -13.98 0.52
N LEU A 25 47.10 -15.13 0.52
CA LEU A 25 47.20 -16.14 -0.55
C LEU A 25 46.14 -15.96 -1.64
N ASP A 26 45.13 -15.13 -1.35
CA ASP A 26 44.09 -14.79 -2.32
C ASP A 26 44.64 -13.80 -3.35
N ASP A 27 44.19 -13.96 -4.59
CA ASP A 27 44.54 -12.99 -5.62
C ASP A 27 43.99 -11.61 -5.25
N LEU A 28 44.84 -10.60 -5.35
CA LEU A 28 44.40 -9.21 -5.24
C LEU A 28 43.26 -8.92 -6.24
N PRO A 29 42.37 -7.95 -5.92
CA PRO A 29 41.33 -7.54 -6.84
C PRO A 29 41.93 -7.23 -8.21
N HIS A 30 41.60 -8.06 -9.20
CA HIS A 30 42.01 -7.80 -10.57
C HIS A 30 41.29 -6.54 -11.03
N THR A 31 41.99 -5.64 -11.70
CA THR A 31 41.34 -4.52 -12.41
C THR A 31 40.48 -5.11 -13.52
N GLY A 32 39.19 -5.31 -13.22
CA GLY A 32 38.20 -5.71 -14.19
C GLY A 32 38.08 -4.67 -15.32
N ARG A 33 37.32 -5.01 -16.37
CA ARG A 33 36.97 -4.04 -17.41
C ARG A 33 36.24 -2.85 -16.75
N PRO A 34 36.62 -1.59 -17.00
CA PRO A 34 35.84 -0.45 -16.54
C PRO A 34 34.43 -0.56 -17.12
N LEU A 35 33.43 -0.66 -16.26
CA LEU A 35 32.04 -0.49 -16.68
C LEU A 35 31.86 1.03 -16.89
N GLU A 36 31.93 1.47 -18.14
CA GLU A 36 31.72 2.85 -18.60
C GLU A 36 30.26 3.33 -18.43
N VAL A 37 29.52 2.81 -17.45
CA VAL A 37 28.19 3.34 -17.14
C VAL A 37 28.36 4.45 -16.12
N ASP A 38 28.02 5.65 -16.56
CA ASP A 38 27.88 6.80 -15.67
C ASP A 38 26.79 6.51 -14.64
N THR A 39 27.24 6.13 -13.44
CA THR A 39 26.38 5.71 -12.34
C THR A 39 25.66 6.91 -11.73
N ASP A 40 26.22 8.11 -11.84
CA ASP A 40 25.60 9.33 -11.32
C ASP A 40 24.47 9.78 -12.26
N LEU A 41 24.71 9.74 -13.57
CA LEU A 41 23.64 9.94 -14.56
C LEU A 41 22.51 8.90 -14.40
N LEU A 42 22.84 7.63 -14.12
CA LEU A 42 21.83 6.61 -13.83
C LEU A 42 20.99 6.97 -12.58
N LYS A 43 21.60 7.49 -11.50
CA LYS A 43 20.87 7.92 -10.30
C LYS A 43 19.95 9.10 -10.61
N GLU A 44 20.45 10.11 -11.31
CA GLU A 44 19.67 11.30 -11.70
C GLU A 44 18.43 10.91 -12.50
N LEU A 45 18.59 10.03 -13.50
CA LEU A 45 17.48 9.53 -14.31
C LEU A 45 16.41 8.79 -13.49
N ILE A 46 16.82 8.04 -12.46
CA ILE A 46 15.89 7.32 -11.56
C ILE A 46 15.19 8.27 -10.59
N GLU A 47 15.89 9.30 -10.12
CA GLU A 47 15.32 10.33 -9.23
C GLU A 47 14.29 11.19 -9.97
N GLU A 48 14.55 11.51 -11.23
CA GLU A 48 13.60 12.21 -12.11
C GLU A 48 12.35 11.36 -12.40
N ASP A 49 12.53 10.12 -12.88
CA ASP A 49 11.43 9.19 -13.10
C ASP A 49 11.80 7.74 -12.74
N PRO A 50 11.34 7.24 -11.58
CA PRO A 50 11.64 5.87 -11.14
C PRO A 50 10.90 4.79 -11.95
N ARG A 51 10.08 5.17 -12.96
CA ARG A 51 9.31 4.25 -13.81
C ARG A 51 10.00 3.91 -15.12
N LEU A 52 11.15 4.53 -15.42
CA LEU A 52 11.90 4.26 -16.64
C LEU A 52 12.29 2.77 -16.73
N THR A 53 12.12 2.20 -17.93
CA THR A 53 12.51 0.80 -18.18
C THR A 53 14.03 0.69 -18.34
N THR A 54 14.59 -0.49 -18.04
CA THR A 54 16.03 -0.76 -18.24
C THR A 54 16.49 -0.52 -19.67
N ARG A 55 15.62 -0.70 -20.68
CA ARG A 55 15.91 -0.39 -22.09
C ARG A 55 15.99 1.11 -22.35
N CYS A 56 15.06 1.89 -21.80
CA CYS A 56 15.08 3.35 -21.95
C CYS A 56 16.32 3.96 -21.28
N LEU A 57 16.66 3.47 -20.08
CA LEU A 57 17.89 3.85 -19.39
C LEU A 57 19.13 3.46 -20.19
N ALA A 58 19.15 2.27 -20.78
CA ALA A 58 20.26 1.80 -21.61
C ALA A 58 20.49 2.66 -22.85
N GLU A 59 19.43 3.09 -23.52
CA GLU A 59 19.50 4.03 -24.66
C GLU A 59 20.08 5.39 -24.23
N ARG A 60 19.67 5.92 -23.08
CA ARG A 60 20.19 7.20 -22.55
C ARG A 60 21.65 7.10 -22.09
N LEU A 61 22.05 5.96 -21.53
CA LEU A 61 23.39 5.71 -21.01
C LEU A 61 24.35 5.13 -22.05
N GLY A 62 23.89 4.85 -23.27
CA GLY A 62 24.70 4.28 -24.35
C GLY A 62 25.24 2.87 -24.05
N CYS A 63 24.56 2.10 -23.20
CA CYS A 63 25.01 0.78 -22.74
C CYS A 63 23.95 -0.31 -22.97
N SER A 64 24.21 -1.54 -22.51
CA SER A 64 23.23 -2.63 -22.63
C SER A 64 22.23 -2.61 -21.48
N HIS A 65 20.97 -3.03 -21.72
CA HIS A 65 19.95 -3.11 -20.67
C HIS A 65 20.33 -4.06 -19.51
N ILE A 66 21.15 -5.09 -19.78
CA ILE A 66 21.68 -6.01 -18.77
C ILE A 66 22.68 -5.27 -17.86
N THR A 67 23.49 -4.39 -18.45
CA THR A 67 24.44 -3.54 -17.71
C THR A 67 23.68 -2.58 -16.78
N VAL A 68 22.61 -1.96 -17.27
CA VAL A 68 21.73 -1.13 -16.44
C VAL A 68 21.10 -1.95 -15.30
N GLU A 69 20.58 -3.13 -15.58
CA GLU A 69 19.98 -4.01 -14.56
C GLU A 69 20.99 -4.38 -13.47
N THR A 70 22.23 -4.69 -13.86
CA THR A 70 23.33 -5.00 -12.93
C THR A 70 23.61 -3.80 -12.01
N HIS A 71 23.78 -2.60 -12.56
CA HIS A 71 24.04 -1.41 -11.75
C HIS A 71 22.85 -0.98 -10.90
N LEU A 72 21.61 -1.17 -11.36
CA LEU A 72 20.42 -0.96 -10.54
C LEU A 72 20.44 -1.87 -9.30
N HIS A 73 20.83 -3.14 -9.46
CA HIS A 73 20.97 -4.06 -8.34
C HIS A 73 22.12 -3.67 -7.39
N GLU A 74 23.27 -3.24 -7.92
CA GLU A 74 24.39 -2.72 -7.12
C GLU A 74 24.00 -1.47 -6.31
N LEU A 75 23.14 -0.61 -6.87
CA LEU A 75 22.55 0.55 -6.20
C LEU A 75 21.42 0.17 -5.21
N GLY A 76 21.13 -1.12 -5.02
CA GLY A 76 20.06 -1.61 -4.14
C GLY A 76 18.64 -1.32 -4.67
N LYS A 77 18.50 -0.98 -5.96
CA LYS A 77 17.20 -0.76 -6.59
C LYS A 77 16.56 -2.10 -6.94
N THR A 78 15.26 -2.18 -6.72
CA THR A 78 14.45 -3.35 -7.08
C THR A 78 13.17 -2.86 -7.72
N TRP A 79 12.70 -3.56 -8.76
CA TRP A 79 11.46 -3.20 -9.42
C TRP A 79 10.27 -3.46 -8.50
N LYS A 80 9.45 -2.44 -8.28
CA LYS A 80 8.24 -2.50 -7.47
C LYS A 80 7.08 -1.87 -8.23
N TYR A 81 5.89 -2.44 -8.09
CA TYR A 81 4.69 -1.80 -8.60
C TYR A 81 4.36 -0.55 -7.79
N GLY A 82 3.89 0.49 -8.47
CA GLY A 82 3.30 1.66 -7.82
C GLY A 82 2.08 1.25 -6.98
N VAL A 83 1.82 2.03 -5.93
CA VAL A 83 0.63 1.85 -5.09
C VAL A 83 -0.53 2.60 -5.72
N TRP A 84 -1.68 1.93 -5.86
CA TRP A 84 -2.93 2.61 -6.21
C TRP A 84 -3.37 3.50 -5.06
N ILE A 85 -3.54 4.78 -5.33
CA ILE A 85 -4.16 5.72 -4.39
C ILE A 85 -5.65 5.91 -4.73
N PRO A 86 -6.54 6.12 -3.74
CA PRO A 86 -7.97 6.29 -4.01
C PRO A 86 -8.31 7.52 -4.85
N HIS A 87 -7.58 8.63 -4.65
CA HIS A 87 -7.82 9.90 -5.32
C HIS A 87 -6.56 10.76 -5.34
N GLU A 88 -6.37 11.56 -6.39
CA GLU A 88 -5.36 12.61 -6.42
C GLU A 88 -5.90 13.85 -5.70
N LEU A 89 -5.32 14.17 -4.54
CA LEU A 89 -5.83 15.23 -3.68
C LEU A 89 -5.40 16.61 -4.18
N SER A 90 -6.31 17.58 -4.15
CA SER A 90 -5.95 18.99 -4.31
C SER A 90 -5.25 19.54 -3.06
N PRO A 91 -4.45 20.63 -3.16
CA PRO A 91 -3.82 21.24 -1.99
C PRO A 91 -4.81 21.58 -0.86
N LEU A 92 -6.02 22.02 -1.22
CA LEU A 92 -7.09 22.32 -0.26
C LEU A 92 -7.59 21.05 0.46
N GLN A 93 -7.79 19.95 -0.28
CA GLN A 93 -8.20 18.68 0.32
C GLN A 93 -7.12 18.12 1.25
N MET A 94 -5.84 18.26 0.89
CA MET A 94 -4.72 17.90 1.77
C MET A 94 -4.77 18.70 3.07
N GLN A 95 -5.00 20.01 3.00
CA GLN A 95 -5.11 20.86 4.18
C GLN A 95 -6.27 20.42 5.08
N TYR A 96 -7.46 20.16 4.53
CA TYR A 96 -8.60 19.67 5.32
C TYR A 96 -8.31 18.35 6.04
N ARG A 97 -7.53 17.46 5.43
CA ARG A 97 -7.09 16.22 6.09
C ARG A 97 -6.16 16.49 7.24
N VAL A 98 -5.19 17.38 7.07
CA VAL A 98 -4.25 17.78 8.13
C VAL A 98 -5.02 18.42 9.29
N ASP A 99 -5.92 19.35 9.00
CA ASP A 99 -6.71 20.05 10.01
C ASP A 99 -7.58 19.09 10.83
N ALA A 100 -8.31 18.18 10.16
CA ALA A 100 -9.12 17.16 10.83
C ALA A 100 -8.27 16.23 11.71
N CYS A 101 -7.13 15.74 11.20
CA CYS A 101 -6.21 14.92 11.99
C CYS A 101 -5.65 15.68 13.20
N MET A 102 -5.25 16.94 13.01
CA MET A 102 -4.74 17.79 14.09
C MET A 102 -5.81 18.05 15.15
N GLU A 103 -7.06 18.32 14.74
CA GLU A 103 -8.19 18.46 15.66
C GLU A 103 -8.40 17.18 16.47
N LEU A 104 -8.39 16.00 15.84
CA LEU A 104 -8.58 14.72 16.52
C LEU A 104 -7.45 14.41 17.51
N LEU A 105 -6.20 14.71 17.13
CA LEU A 105 -5.01 14.49 17.97
C LEU A 105 -4.97 15.44 19.16
N THR A 106 -5.43 16.68 19.00
CA THR A 106 -5.32 17.72 20.04
C THR A 106 -6.54 17.80 20.96
N SER A 107 -7.75 17.60 20.43
CA SER A 107 -9.03 17.72 21.17
C SER A 107 -9.20 16.64 22.24
N HIS A 108 -8.50 15.51 22.10
CA HIS A 108 -8.62 14.38 23.02
C HIS A 108 -7.24 13.86 23.46
N ARG A 109 -6.54 14.67 24.26
CA ARG A 109 -5.20 14.35 24.79
C ARG A 109 -5.10 12.99 25.50
N ASN A 110 -6.22 12.47 26.02
CA ASN A 110 -6.30 11.07 26.44
C ASN A 110 -7.07 10.26 25.39
N TYR A 111 -6.52 9.13 24.95
CA TYR A 111 -7.18 8.24 23.98
C TYR A 111 -8.39 7.47 24.56
N GLN A 112 -8.92 7.89 25.72
CA GLN A 112 -10.02 7.21 26.40
C GLN A 112 -11.34 7.33 25.62
N TRP A 113 -11.54 8.43 24.90
CA TRP A 113 -12.72 8.63 24.05
C TRP A 113 -12.85 7.58 22.95
N LEU A 114 -11.73 7.00 22.47
CA LEU A 114 -11.74 5.94 21.45
C LEU A 114 -12.47 4.69 21.94
N ARG A 115 -12.49 4.41 23.26
CA ARG A 115 -13.26 3.28 23.82
C ARG A 115 -14.75 3.39 23.53
N ASN A 116 -15.20 4.61 23.25
CA ASN A 116 -16.57 4.98 22.98
C ASN A 116 -16.79 5.38 21.49
N LEU A 117 -15.79 5.16 20.64
CA LEU A 117 -15.91 5.39 19.20
C LEU A 117 -16.76 4.27 18.57
N ILE A 118 -17.81 4.70 17.88
CA ILE A 118 -18.63 3.88 17.01
C ILE A 118 -18.40 4.37 15.59
N THR A 119 -18.24 3.44 14.66
CA THR A 119 -18.15 3.75 13.24
C THR A 119 -19.02 2.81 12.45
N GLY A 120 -19.38 3.21 11.24
CA GLY A 120 -20.06 2.35 10.29
C GLY A 120 -19.74 2.76 8.87
N ASP A 121 -19.86 1.79 7.98
CA ASP A 121 -19.60 1.95 6.56
C ASP A 121 -20.38 0.90 5.77
N GLU A 122 -20.53 1.13 4.48
CA GLU A 122 -21.27 0.27 3.58
C GLU A 122 -20.43 -0.24 2.42
N LYS A 123 -20.58 -1.53 2.16
CA LYS A 123 -19.75 -2.23 1.20
C LYS A 123 -20.59 -3.09 0.27
N TRP A 124 -20.34 -2.92 -1.03
CA TRP A 124 -20.78 -3.88 -2.02
C TRP A 124 -19.99 -5.19 -1.87
N VAL A 125 -20.72 -6.28 -1.59
CA VAL A 125 -20.18 -7.63 -1.51
C VAL A 125 -20.63 -8.40 -2.74
N LEU A 126 -19.66 -8.90 -3.52
CA LEU A 126 -19.92 -9.73 -4.69
C LEU A 126 -20.27 -11.17 -4.26
N TYR A 127 -21.24 -11.80 -4.93
CA TYR A 127 -21.52 -13.22 -4.72
C TYR A 127 -20.35 -14.11 -5.16
N ILE A 128 -19.70 -13.73 -6.27
CA ILE A 128 -18.54 -14.42 -6.81
C ILE A 128 -17.43 -13.41 -7.00
N ASN A 129 -16.32 -13.60 -6.30
CA ASN A 129 -15.14 -12.76 -6.39
C ASN A 129 -13.98 -13.57 -6.99
N TYR A 130 -13.87 -13.56 -8.32
CA TYR A 130 -12.78 -14.24 -9.02
C TYR A 130 -11.44 -13.54 -8.72
N GLN A 131 -10.50 -14.26 -8.14
CA GLN A 131 -9.14 -13.78 -7.90
C GLN A 131 -8.16 -14.52 -8.80
N ARG A 132 -7.35 -13.76 -9.54
CA ARG A 132 -6.21 -14.33 -10.27
C ARG A 132 -5.15 -14.75 -9.26
N ARG A 133 -4.96 -16.05 -9.09
CA ARG A 133 -3.92 -16.62 -8.24
C ARG A 133 -2.70 -17.00 -9.07
N ARG A 134 -1.52 -16.89 -8.46
CA ARG A 134 -0.29 -17.43 -9.06
C ARG A 134 -0.42 -18.95 -9.16
N GLN A 135 0.12 -19.50 -10.23
CA GLN A 135 0.09 -20.94 -10.51
C GLN A 135 1.52 -21.42 -10.73
N TRP A 136 1.87 -22.56 -10.13
CA TRP A 136 3.14 -23.23 -10.40
C TRP A 136 2.99 -24.03 -11.68
N LEU A 137 3.73 -23.63 -12.72
CA LEU A 137 3.66 -24.21 -14.06
C LEU A 137 5.09 -24.38 -14.61
N SER A 138 5.25 -25.32 -15.55
CA SER A 138 6.54 -25.50 -16.22
C SER A 138 6.82 -24.34 -17.16
N ALA A 139 8.11 -24.08 -17.46
CA ALA A 139 8.51 -23.06 -18.41
C ALA A 139 7.84 -23.29 -19.79
N GLY A 140 7.22 -22.25 -20.35
CA GLY A 140 6.52 -22.32 -21.63
C GLY A 140 5.06 -22.82 -21.57
N GLN A 141 4.58 -23.28 -20.41
CA GLN A 141 3.20 -23.74 -20.27
C GLN A 141 2.22 -22.56 -20.12
N ALA A 142 1.08 -22.62 -20.83
CA ALA A 142 0.02 -21.64 -20.70
C ALA A 142 -0.69 -21.76 -19.34
N GLY A 143 -1.05 -20.62 -18.75
CA GLY A 143 -1.78 -20.56 -17.48
C GLY A 143 -3.21 -21.09 -17.58
N VAL A 144 -3.70 -21.73 -16.51
CA VAL A 144 -5.12 -22.12 -16.45
C VAL A 144 -5.97 -20.84 -16.44
N PRO A 145 -6.92 -20.68 -17.38
CA PRO A 145 -7.69 -19.46 -17.51
C PRO A 145 -8.63 -19.28 -16.32
N THR A 146 -8.73 -18.04 -15.82
CA THR A 146 -9.73 -17.63 -14.84
C THR A 146 -10.76 -16.74 -15.55
N PRO A 147 -12.07 -17.01 -15.44
CA PRO A 147 -13.11 -16.17 -16.02
C PRO A 147 -12.94 -14.71 -15.60
N LYS A 148 -13.13 -13.79 -16.54
CA LYS A 148 -13.32 -12.37 -16.20
C LYS A 148 -14.70 -12.22 -15.55
N THR A 149 -14.81 -11.31 -14.59
CA THR A 149 -16.11 -10.92 -14.03
C THR A 149 -16.98 -10.30 -15.11
N ASP A 150 -18.28 -10.61 -15.09
CA ASP A 150 -19.27 -9.96 -15.94
C ASP A 150 -19.35 -8.46 -15.67
N LEU A 151 -19.92 -7.69 -16.63
CA LEU A 151 -20.05 -6.24 -16.52
C LEU A 151 -20.92 -5.79 -15.32
N HIS A 152 -21.91 -6.63 -14.97
CA HIS A 152 -22.85 -6.41 -13.86
C HIS A 152 -22.90 -7.63 -12.95
N PRO A 153 -21.86 -7.86 -12.12
CA PRO A 153 -21.84 -9.01 -11.24
C PRO A 153 -22.93 -8.87 -10.18
N LYS A 154 -23.58 -9.99 -9.83
CA LYS A 154 -24.51 -10.03 -8.71
C LYS A 154 -23.79 -9.60 -7.44
N LYS A 155 -24.37 -8.64 -6.73
CA LYS A 155 -23.80 -8.03 -5.53
C LYS A 155 -24.91 -7.65 -4.57
N VAL A 156 -24.58 -7.64 -3.29
CA VAL A 156 -25.45 -7.15 -2.20
C VAL A 156 -24.75 -6.04 -1.45
N MET A 157 -25.51 -5.10 -0.91
CA MET A 157 -24.95 -4.03 -0.08
C MET A 157 -25.02 -4.46 1.39
N LEU A 158 -23.87 -4.52 2.04
CA LEU A 158 -23.73 -4.74 3.46
C LEU A 158 -23.55 -3.39 4.14
N SER A 159 -24.41 -3.06 5.10
CA SER A 159 -24.18 -1.97 6.05
C SER A 159 -23.75 -2.55 7.39
N VAL A 160 -22.69 -2.03 7.99
CA VAL A 160 -22.17 -2.53 9.27
C VAL A 160 -21.73 -1.40 10.17
N TRP A 161 -22.05 -1.50 11.47
CA TRP A 161 -21.62 -0.59 12.52
C TRP A 161 -20.92 -1.38 13.62
N TRP A 162 -19.77 -0.86 14.05
CA TRP A 162 -18.93 -1.50 15.05
C TRP A 162 -18.24 -0.46 15.93
N GLY A 163 -17.83 -0.91 17.11
CA GLY A 163 -16.98 -0.14 18.02
C GLY A 163 -15.79 -0.99 18.47
N VAL A 164 -15.06 -0.50 19.48
CA VAL A 164 -13.86 -1.19 20.00
C VAL A 164 -14.19 -2.58 20.58
N LYS A 165 -15.42 -2.81 21.03
CA LYS A 165 -15.87 -4.08 21.60
C LYS A 165 -16.37 -5.10 20.55
N GLY A 166 -16.42 -4.72 19.27
CA GLY A 166 -16.90 -5.56 18.18
C GLY A 166 -18.11 -4.98 17.45
N ILE A 167 -18.78 -5.85 16.69
CA ILE A 167 -19.93 -5.49 15.84
C ILE A 167 -21.14 -5.17 16.71
N ILE A 168 -21.82 -4.07 16.40
CA ILE A 168 -23.02 -3.60 17.12
C ILE A 168 -24.26 -3.98 16.34
N TYR A 169 -24.24 -3.69 15.04
CA TYR A 169 -25.35 -3.93 14.13
C TYR A 169 -24.82 -4.11 12.72
N TRP A 170 -25.50 -4.93 11.93
CA TRP A 170 -25.25 -5.06 10.51
C TRP A 170 -26.53 -5.51 9.82
N GLU A 171 -26.65 -5.20 8.54
CA GLU A 171 -27.72 -5.71 7.70
C GLU A 171 -27.27 -5.82 6.24
N ILE A 172 -27.86 -6.78 5.53
CA ILE A 172 -27.71 -6.92 4.09
C ILE A 172 -28.98 -6.37 3.44
N LEU A 173 -28.80 -5.37 2.58
CA LEU A 173 -29.90 -4.77 1.86
C LEU A 173 -30.35 -5.70 0.72
N PRO A 174 -31.67 -5.77 0.42
CA PRO A 174 -32.17 -6.47 -0.73
C PRO A 174 -31.56 -5.96 -2.04
N ASP A 175 -31.58 -6.81 -3.07
CA ASP A 175 -31.04 -6.44 -4.39
C ASP A 175 -31.77 -5.21 -4.97
N GLY A 176 -31.01 -4.31 -5.58
CA GLY A 176 -31.50 -3.05 -6.14
C GLY A 176 -31.82 -1.94 -5.11
N CYS A 177 -31.71 -2.19 -3.80
CA CYS A 177 -31.89 -1.15 -2.80
C CYS A 177 -30.63 -0.28 -2.66
N ASN A 178 -30.84 1.05 -2.62
CA ASN A 178 -29.80 2.03 -2.33
C ASN A 178 -30.02 2.63 -0.94
N ILE A 179 -28.95 3.09 -0.31
CA ILE A 179 -29.03 3.82 0.95
C ILE A 179 -29.54 5.22 0.70
N THR A 180 -30.77 5.48 1.15
CA THR A 180 -31.36 6.82 1.23
C THR A 180 -31.10 7.40 2.62
N ALA A 181 -31.28 8.71 2.77
CA ALA A 181 -31.16 9.34 4.09
C ALA A 181 -32.17 8.76 5.09
N ASP A 182 -33.38 8.42 4.64
CA ASP A 182 -34.41 7.84 5.50
C ASP A 182 -34.05 6.42 5.96
N LEU A 183 -33.55 5.58 5.04
CA LEU A 183 -33.09 4.24 5.41
C LEU A 183 -31.90 4.33 6.37
N TYR A 184 -30.96 5.23 6.10
CA TYR A 184 -29.82 5.46 6.99
C TYR A 184 -30.26 5.92 8.39
N CYS A 185 -31.24 6.82 8.49
CA CYS A 185 -31.80 7.24 9.79
C CYS A 185 -32.45 6.06 10.55
N GLN A 186 -33.18 5.19 9.86
CA GLN A 186 -33.76 3.97 10.47
C GLN A 186 -32.67 3.01 10.95
N GLN A 187 -31.57 2.88 10.20
CA GLN A 187 -30.42 2.08 10.61
C GLN A 187 -29.77 2.66 11.87
N LEU A 188 -29.61 3.99 11.95
CA LEU A 188 -29.10 4.66 13.15
C LEU A 188 -29.99 4.43 14.38
N ASP A 189 -31.33 4.42 14.21
CA ASP A 189 -32.25 4.08 15.30
C ASP A 189 -32.01 2.64 15.81
N ARG A 190 -31.84 1.66 14.90
CA ARG A 190 -31.51 0.27 15.26
C ARG A 190 -30.17 0.17 15.99
N VAL A 191 -29.16 0.91 15.54
CA VAL A 191 -27.85 0.98 16.22
C VAL A 191 -28.00 1.56 17.62
N ALA A 192 -28.76 2.65 17.77
CA ALA A 192 -29.01 3.30 19.06
C ALA A 192 -29.72 2.37 20.05
N GLU A 193 -30.71 1.61 19.59
CA GLU A 193 -31.38 0.59 20.41
C GLU A 193 -30.38 -0.47 20.94
N LYS A 194 -29.44 -0.91 20.11
CA LYS A 194 -28.41 -1.89 20.52
C LYS A 194 -27.37 -1.29 21.47
N LEU A 195 -27.17 0.03 21.46
CA LEU A 195 -26.24 0.75 22.34
C LEU A 195 -26.87 1.22 23.66
N LYS A 196 -28.20 1.28 23.74
CA LYS A 196 -28.93 1.77 24.91
C LYS A 196 -28.47 1.09 26.21
N GLY A 197 -28.06 1.89 27.19
CA GLY A 197 -27.59 1.44 28.50
C GLY A 197 -26.20 0.78 28.52
N LYS A 198 -25.49 0.73 27.38
CA LYS A 198 -24.14 0.16 27.28
C LYS A 198 -23.04 1.21 27.23
N GLN A 199 -23.39 2.45 26.84
CA GLN A 199 -22.45 3.54 26.66
C GLN A 199 -23.15 4.90 26.75
N ASP A 200 -22.61 5.81 27.56
CA ASP A 200 -23.26 7.10 27.84
C ASP A 200 -22.88 8.20 26.84
N ARG A 201 -21.62 8.22 26.40
CA ARG A 201 -21.12 9.22 25.45
C ARG A 201 -20.64 8.51 24.19
N ILE A 202 -21.28 8.78 23.06
CA ILE A 202 -20.96 8.16 21.77
C ILE A 202 -20.24 9.18 20.88
N TYR A 203 -19.08 8.77 20.39
CA TYR A 203 -18.39 9.44 19.30
C TYR A 203 -18.67 8.64 18.03
N PHE A 204 -19.21 9.28 17.00
CA PHE A 204 -19.68 8.61 15.81
C PHE A 204 -18.88 9.05 14.58
N LEU A 205 -18.22 8.10 13.92
CA LEU A 205 -17.45 8.32 12.71
C LEU A 205 -18.14 7.64 11.52
N HIS A 206 -18.43 8.42 10.48
CA HIS A 206 -18.93 7.94 9.19
C HIS A 206 -18.38 8.81 8.06
N ASP A 207 -18.51 8.34 6.83
CA ASP A 207 -18.06 9.08 5.66
C ASP A 207 -19.00 10.25 5.29
N ASN A 208 -18.64 10.98 4.24
CA ASN A 208 -19.38 12.16 3.76
C ASN A 208 -20.38 11.84 2.63
N ALA A 209 -20.85 10.59 2.49
CA ALA A 209 -21.81 10.24 1.46
C ALA A 209 -23.07 11.13 1.54
N ARG A 210 -23.73 11.38 0.41
CA ARG A 210 -24.90 12.28 0.35
C ARG A 210 -26.00 11.96 1.37
N PRO A 211 -26.38 10.68 1.60
CA PRO A 211 -27.34 10.32 2.65
C PRO A 211 -26.86 10.69 4.06
N HIS A 212 -25.55 10.66 4.31
CA HIS A 212 -24.96 10.85 5.63
C HIS A 212 -24.94 12.32 6.04
N VAL A 213 -24.76 13.22 5.07
CA VAL A 213 -24.76 14.67 5.29
C VAL A 213 -26.12 15.33 5.06
N ALA A 214 -27.15 14.54 4.73
CA ALA A 214 -28.52 15.03 4.54
C ALA A 214 -29.06 15.69 5.80
N LYS A 215 -29.99 16.64 5.62
CA LYS A 215 -30.59 17.39 6.75
C LYS A 215 -31.27 16.45 7.77
N SER A 216 -32.00 15.45 7.30
CA SER A 216 -32.65 14.45 8.16
C SER A 216 -31.64 13.66 8.99
N THR A 217 -30.54 13.21 8.37
CA THR A 217 -29.48 12.48 9.07
C THR A 217 -28.77 13.32 10.12
N ARG A 218 -28.42 14.57 9.79
CA ARG A 218 -27.83 15.50 10.77
C ARG A 218 -28.76 15.73 11.95
N GLN A 219 -30.05 15.92 11.69
CA GLN A 219 -31.07 16.07 12.72
C GLN A 219 -31.17 14.80 13.59
N LYS A 220 -31.17 13.62 12.98
CA LYS A 220 -31.18 12.33 13.68
C LYS A 220 -29.98 12.17 14.61
N LEU A 221 -28.76 12.50 14.15
CA LEU A 221 -27.57 12.42 14.99
C LEU A 221 -27.63 13.36 16.20
N LEU A 222 -28.22 14.56 16.04
CA LEU A 222 -28.48 15.50 17.13
C LEU A 222 -29.51 14.95 18.13
N GLU A 223 -30.60 14.36 17.63
CA GLU A 223 -31.64 13.73 18.47
C GLU A 223 -31.09 12.56 19.29
N LEU A 224 -30.18 11.78 18.71
CA LEU A 224 -29.49 10.69 19.39
C LEU A 224 -28.42 11.17 20.38
N GLY A 225 -28.05 12.46 20.34
CA GLY A 225 -27.01 13.04 21.19
C GLY A 225 -25.60 12.54 20.86
N TRP A 226 -25.36 12.09 19.63
CA TRP A 226 -24.06 11.55 19.22
C TRP A 226 -23.12 12.66 18.75
N ILE A 227 -21.86 12.59 19.18
CA ILE A 227 -20.82 13.54 18.77
C ILE A 227 -20.23 13.03 17.46
N THR A 228 -20.51 13.72 16.36
CA THR A 228 -19.94 13.36 15.05
C THR A 228 -18.47 13.73 14.98
N VAL A 229 -17.64 12.77 14.60
CA VAL A 229 -16.19 12.91 14.45
C VAL A 229 -15.90 13.48 13.06
N PRO A 230 -15.03 14.49 12.92
CA PRO A 230 -14.68 15.03 11.61
C PRO A 230 -14.06 13.94 10.72
N HIS A 231 -14.57 13.82 9.49
CA HIS A 231 -14.05 12.94 8.47
C HIS A 231 -13.82 13.76 7.19
N PRO A 232 -12.57 13.96 6.74
CA PRO A 232 -12.29 14.76 5.55
C PRO A 232 -12.61 14.01 4.25
N PRO A 233 -12.92 14.69 3.14
CA PRO A 233 -13.19 14.03 1.86
C PRO A 233 -12.06 13.09 1.40
N TYR A 234 -12.43 12.02 0.70
CA TYR A 234 -11.50 11.03 0.12
C TYR A 234 -10.51 10.43 1.13
N SER A 235 -10.98 10.06 2.33
CA SER A 235 -10.13 9.61 3.45
C SER A 235 -10.41 8.21 3.93
#